data_AF-A0A061IZ68-F1
#
_entry.id   AF-A0A061IZ68-F1
#
_cell.length_a   1.000
_cell.length_b   1.000
_cell.length_c   1.000
_cell.angle_alpha   90.00
_cell.angle_beta   90.00
_cell.angle_gamma   90.00
#
_symmetry.space_group_name_H-M   'P 1'
#
loop_
_entity.id
_entity.type
_entity.pdbx_description
1 polymer ?
#
loop_
_entity_poly.entity_id
_entity_poly.type
_entity_poly.pdbx_seq_one_letter_code
_entity_poly.pdbx_strand_id
1 'polypeptide(L)'
;MKDASFFAAARQHFLQHGYAILPAVVGASVVERLRPALTASTVARARYFLEVPDIESMLKSKAKLSDPLYTKVMARLQRRKYMQHLYHAEKRRRKRLTEVAAKFLNGRKKEDLTGEELWKLSEILAREIVKISGKGCQSTIQNDPQMLRAINEYRCNVWMTNKELEGIVRDFSFWGPIGTIATKVGGVGRPVLFADAPMFREPYGGPFGYHCTAPSIGVKANGNQPPAVSLLVFTHHPDKQTMPMFVLKGSHRFVQEQYLTQVSPGDLSLPFLPMESHIPEQLQRFKFDDSVVGAPIEGGDAIGPGTVVVFHPCLMIGMGANASTERVTVYKLNLVAENAPPFLKAPSWITAWRSFPREVSFASPVVFPPFFDKSMATTSTQ
;
A
#
# COMPACT_ATOMS: atom_id res chain seq x y z
N MET A 1 26.90 18.00 -4.31
CA MET A 1 27.13 17.44 -5.66
C MET A 1 27.25 15.90 -5.68
N LYS A 2 27.92 15.24 -4.72
CA LYS A 2 28.02 13.77 -4.66
C LYS A 2 26.66 13.05 -4.56
N ASP A 3 25.75 13.55 -3.72
CA ASP A 3 24.44 12.91 -3.52
C ASP A 3 23.51 13.02 -4.73
N ALA A 4 23.60 14.12 -5.48
CA ALA A 4 22.78 14.33 -6.68
C ALA A 4 23.14 13.34 -7.80
N SER A 5 24.44 13.05 -7.98
CA SER A 5 24.93 12.06 -8.93
C SER A 5 24.50 10.63 -8.53
N PHE A 6 24.60 10.31 -7.23
CA PHE A 6 24.17 9.02 -6.70
C PHE A 6 22.67 8.77 -6.90
N PHE A 7 21.81 9.73 -6.55
CA PHE A 7 20.36 9.59 -6.75
C PHE A 7 19.97 9.54 -8.24
N ALA A 8 20.71 10.22 -9.12
CA ALA A 8 20.47 10.14 -10.56
C ALA A 8 20.79 8.74 -11.12
N ALA A 9 21.93 8.16 -10.72
CA ALA A 9 22.30 6.80 -11.11
C ALA A 9 21.29 5.76 -10.56
N ALA A 10 20.91 5.87 -9.28
CA ALA A 10 19.89 5.01 -8.68
C ALA A 10 18.53 5.14 -9.40
N ARG A 11 18.12 6.36 -9.77
CA ARG A 11 16.90 6.59 -10.55
C ARG A 11 17.00 5.96 -11.94
N GLN A 12 18.13 6.09 -12.62
CA GLN A 12 18.33 5.48 -13.93
C GLN A 12 18.20 3.95 -13.85
N HIS A 13 18.86 3.34 -12.86
CA HIS A 13 18.75 1.89 -12.62
C HIS A 13 17.31 1.47 -12.30
N PHE A 14 16.60 2.25 -11.46
CA PHE A 14 15.18 2.04 -11.16
C PHE A 14 14.30 2.08 -12.41
N LEU A 15 14.48 3.06 -13.30
CA LEU A 15 13.70 3.17 -14.54
C LEU A 15 14.01 2.05 -15.53
N GLN A 16 15.24 1.55 -15.56
CA GLN A 16 15.65 0.47 -16.45
C GLN A 16 15.20 -0.90 -15.98
N HIS A 17 15.45 -1.22 -14.70
CA HIS A 17 15.28 -2.56 -14.13
C HIS A 17 14.03 -2.71 -13.24
N GLY A 18 13.41 -1.60 -12.86
CA GLY A 18 12.27 -1.57 -11.95
C GLY A 18 12.66 -1.58 -10.47
N TYR A 19 13.95 -1.52 -10.12
CA TYR A 19 14.43 -1.43 -8.74
C TYR A 19 15.76 -0.69 -8.63
N ALA A 20 16.13 -0.25 -7.42
CA ALA A 20 17.47 0.22 -7.08
C ALA A 20 17.81 -0.13 -5.63
N ILE A 21 19.09 -0.37 -5.35
CA ILE A 21 19.62 -0.70 -4.03
C ILE A 21 20.36 0.52 -3.49
N LEU A 22 20.00 0.94 -2.27
CA LEU A 22 20.63 2.05 -1.59
C LEU A 22 21.18 1.58 -0.24
N PRO A 23 22.47 1.23 -0.17
CA PRO A 23 23.08 0.65 1.02
C PRO A 23 23.22 1.69 2.15
N ALA A 24 23.03 1.22 3.40
CA ALA A 24 23.28 1.99 4.63
C ALA A 24 22.59 3.37 4.73
N VAL A 25 21.39 3.52 4.16
CA VAL A 25 20.67 4.80 4.18
C VAL A 25 19.89 5.01 5.49
N VAL A 26 19.48 3.92 6.16
CA VAL A 26 18.86 3.99 7.48
C VAL A 26 19.92 3.68 8.54
N GLY A 27 20.06 4.59 9.52
CA GLY A 27 21.09 4.48 10.55
C GLY A 27 20.92 3.26 11.45
N ALA A 28 22.04 2.71 11.94
CA ALA A 28 22.07 1.50 12.76
C ALA A 28 21.14 1.56 13.99
N SER A 29 21.11 2.70 14.70
CA SER A 29 20.23 2.90 15.86
C SER A 29 18.75 2.71 15.53
N VAL A 30 18.31 3.15 14.34
CA VAL A 30 16.93 2.95 13.90
C VAL A 30 16.68 1.48 13.56
N VAL A 31 17.65 0.82 12.91
CA VAL A 31 17.55 -0.60 12.54
C VAL A 31 17.47 -1.51 13.77
N GLU A 32 18.26 -1.22 14.81
CA GLU A 32 18.27 -1.95 16.09
C GLU A 32 16.92 -1.86 16.81
N ARG A 33 16.21 -0.73 16.71
CA ARG A 33 14.84 -0.58 17.23
C ARG A 33 13.80 -1.23 16.31
N LEU A 34 14.01 -1.14 15.00
CA LEU A 34 13.06 -1.62 13.99
C LEU A 34 12.91 -3.14 14.01
N ARG A 35 14.00 -3.90 14.06
CA ARG A 35 13.97 -5.37 14.05
C ARG A 35 13.11 -5.99 15.17
N PRO A 36 13.31 -5.67 16.47
CA PRO A 36 12.49 -6.22 17.54
C PRO A 36 11.05 -5.72 17.48
N ALA A 37 10.81 -4.47 17.06
CA ALA A 37 9.46 -3.92 16.94
C ALA A 37 8.63 -4.62 15.86
N LEU A 38 9.21 -4.91 14.68
CA LEU A 38 8.57 -5.69 13.61
C LEU A 38 8.28 -7.12 14.05
N THR A 39 9.26 -7.76 14.72
CA THR A 39 9.10 -9.11 15.27
C THR A 39 7.95 -9.15 16.27
N ALA A 40 7.95 -8.25 17.26
CA ALA A 40 6.91 -8.16 18.27
C ALA A 40 5.52 -7.89 17.66
N SER A 41 5.43 -7.00 16.66
CA SER A 41 4.16 -6.72 15.97
C SER A 41 3.62 -7.95 15.24
N THR A 42 4.48 -8.71 14.57
CA THR A 42 4.10 -9.93 13.86
C THR A 42 3.64 -11.01 14.84
N VAL A 43 4.42 -11.27 15.88
CA VAL A 43 4.11 -12.28 16.91
C VAL A 43 2.82 -11.95 17.65
N ALA A 44 2.60 -10.68 18.03
CA ALA A 44 1.36 -10.24 18.69
C ALA A 44 0.10 -10.46 17.82
N ARG A 45 0.28 -10.52 16.50
CA ARG A 45 -0.79 -10.70 15.52
C ARG A 45 -0.74 -12.08 14.85
N ALA A 46 0.01 -13.05 15.39
CA ALA A 46 0.24 -14.37 14.78
C ALA A 46 -1.04 -15.08 14.32
N ARG A 47 -2.16 -14.93 15.04
CA ARG A 47 -3.48 -15.45 14.66
C ARG A 47 -4.01 -14.94 13.31
N TYR A 48 -3.50 -13.81 12.83
CA TYR A 48 -3.83 -13.26 11.52
C TYR A 48 -2.82 -13.71 10.46
N PHE A 49 -1.63 -14.16 10.86
CA PHE A 49 -0.55 -14.71 10.03
C PHE A 49 -0.56 -16.25 10.03
N LEU A 50 -1.71 -16.92 10.21
CA LEU A 50 -1.87 -18.38 10.35
C LEU A 50 -1.40 -19.25 9.15
N GLU A 51 -0.77 -18.63 8.15
CA GLU A 51 -0.09 -19.29 7.05
C GLU A 51 1.43 -19.29 7.22
N VAL A 52 2.00 -18.97 8.39
CA VAL A 52 3.40 -19.29 8.67
C VAL A 52 3.48 -20.80 8.84
N PRO A 53 4.06 -21.59 7.91
CA PRO A 53 4.35 -22.99 8.20
C PRO A 53 5.38 -23.02 9.33
N ASP A 54 4.92 -23.33 10.53
CA ASP A 54 5.77 -23.80 11.61
C ASP A 54 5.90 -25.33 11.53
N ILE A 55 6.91 -25.88 12.23
CA ILE A 55 7.15 -27.33 12.27
C ILE A 55 5.88 -28.07 12.71
N GLU A 56 5.07 -27.47 13.59
CA GLU A 56 3.86 -28.07 14.14
C GLU A 56 2.69 -28.15 13.13
N SER A 57 2.52 -27.13 12.30
CA SER A 57 1.53 -27.05 11.21
C SER A 57 1.90 -27.90 10.01
N MET A 58 3.20 -28.02 9.72
CA MET A 58 3.71 -29.01 8.75
C MET A 58 3.40 -30.45 9.18
N LEU A 59 3.53 -30.76 10.48
CA LEU A 59 3.27 -32.09 11.03
C LEU A 59 1.77 -32.41 11.21
N LYS A 60 0.88 -31.40 11.30
CA LYS A 60 -0.55 -31.57 11.61
C LYS A 60 -1.54 -31.25 10.48
N SER A 61 -1.08 -30.97 9.25
CA SER A 61 -1.99 -30.44 8.23
C SER A 61 -3.12 -31.42 7.80
N LYS A 62 -4.34 -31.17 8.30
CA LYS A 62 -5.58 -31.46 7.57
C LYS A 62 -5.90 -30.23 6.73
N ALA A 63 -5.97 -30.40 5.41
CA ALA A 63 -6.39 -29.35 4.51
C ALA A 63 -7.78 -28.83 4.91
N LYS A 64 -7.90 -27.54 5.24
CA LYS A 64 -9.20 -26.87 5.25
C LYS A 64 -9.60 -26.64 3.80
N LEU A 65 -10.47 -27.51 3.28
CA LEU A 65 -11.18 -27.28 2.03
C LEU A 65 -11.96 -25.96 2.14
N SER A 66 -11.50 -24.93 1.45
CA SER A 66 -12.30 -23.73 1.23
C SER A 66 -13.33 -24.05 0.14
N ASP A 67 -14.62 -23.92 0.47
CA ASP A 67 -15.70 -24.17 -0.49
C ASP A 67 -15.71 -23.05 -1.56
N PRO A 68 -15.45 -23.36 -2.85
CA PRO A 68 -15.44 -22.38 -3.93
C PRO A 68 -16.79 -21.66 -4.12
N LEU A 69 -17.90 -22.30 -3.74
CA LEU A 69 -19.24 -21.71 -3.79
C LEU A 69 -19.39 -20.65 -2.70
N TYR A 70 -18.88 -20.92 -1.50
CA TYR A 70 -18.89 -19.95 -0.40
C TYR A 70 -18.13 -18.67 -0.77
N THR A 71 -16.96 -18.78 -1.40
CA THR A 71 -16.16 -17.62 -1.83
C THR A 71 -16.91 -16.75 -2.86
N LYS A 72 -17.56 -17.39 -3.85
CA LYS A 72 -18.40 -16.68 -4.84
C LYS A 72 -19.63 -16.01 -4.22
N VAL A 73 -20.28 -16.68 -3.27
CA VAL A 73 -21.43 -16.14 -2.54
C VAL A 73 -21.02 -14.94 -1.69
N MET A 74 -19.90 -15.02 -0.98
CA MET A 74 -19.37 -13.93 -0.16
C MET A 74 -18.96 -12.72 -1.01
N ALA A 75 -18.31 -12.93 -2.15
CA ALA A 75 -17.99 -11.85 -3.09
C ALA A 75 -19.25 -11.17 -3.66
N ARG A 76 -20.29 -11.94 -4.00
CA ARG A 76 -21.60 -11.39 -4.42
C ARG A 76 -22.28 -10.61 -3.29
N LEU A 77 -22.26 -11.12 -2.07
CA LEU A 77 -22.80 -10.43 -0.89
C LEU A 77 -22.06 -9.14 -0.59
N GLN A 78 -20.73 -9.13 -0.68
CA GLN A 78 -19.91 -7.92 -0.53
C GLN A 78 -20.26 -6.89 -1.63
N ARG A 79 -20.34 -7.30 -2.90
CA ARG A 79 -20.78 -6.42 -4.00
C ARG A 79 -22.19 -5.87 -3.78
N ARG A 80 -23.13 -6.70 -3.32
CA ARG A 80 -24.51 -6.28 -3.04
C ARG A 80 -24.55 -5.28 -1.88
N LYS A 81 -23.86 -5.57 -0.78
CA LYS A 81 -23.74 -4.67 0.37
C LYS A 81 -23.12 -3.33 -0.05
N TYR A 82 -22.07 -3.37 -0.85
CA TYR A 82 -21.43 -2.19 -1.44
C TYR A 82 -22.43 -1.37 -2.28
N MET A 83 -23.11 -1.97 -3.25
CA MET A 83 -24.10 -1.29 -4.09
C MET A 83 -25.27 -0.70 -3.29
N GLN A 84 -25.72 -1.41 -2.27
CA GLN A 84 -26.79 -0.93 -1.39
C GLN A 84 -26.33 0.25 -0.54
N HIS A 85 -25.08 0.23 -0.06
CA HIS A 85 -24.47 1.37 0.63
C HIS A 85 -24.29 2.56 -0.30
N LEU A 86 -23.81 2.35 -1.55
CA LEU A 86 -23.76 3.37 -2.60
C LEU A 86 -25.13 4.03 -2.78
N TYR A 87 -26.18 3.23 -2.96
CA TYR A 87 -27.54 3.71 -3.16
C TYR A 87 -28.04 4.53 -1.97
N HIS A 88 -27.88 4.05 -0.73
CA HIS A 88 -28.32 4.78 0.45
C HIS A 88 -27.56 6.07 0.69
N ALA A 89 -26.23 6.07 0.48
CA ALA A 89 -25.42 7.27 0.60
C ALA A 89 -25.79 8.31 -0.47
N GLU A 90 -25.98 7.89 -1.72
CA GLU A 90 -26.38 8.79 -2.81
C GLU A 90 -27.80 9.32 -2.59
N LYS A 91 -28.72 8.51 -2.06
CA LYS A 91 -30.06 8.96 -1.65
C LYS A 91 -30.01 10.01 -0.55
N ARG A 92 -29.21 9.80 0.50
CA ARG A 92 -29.00 10.79 1.58
C ARG A 92 -28.34 12.07 1.06
N ARG A 93 -27.37 11.93 0.16
CA ARG A 93 -26.68 13.06 -0.50
C ARG A 93 -27.64 13.88 -1.34
N ARG A 94 -28.42 13.24 -2.22
CA ARG A 94 -29.45 13.93 -3.02
C ARG A 94 -30.41 14.67 -2.12
N LYS A 95 -30.92 14.03 -1.07
CA LYS A 95 -31.81 14.69 -0.10
C LYS A 95 -31.19 15.97 0.50
N ARG A 96 -29.95 15.90 0.98
CA ARG A 96 -29.24 17.08 1.55
C ARG A 96 -28.96 18.17 0.52
N LEU A 97 -28.52 17.81 -0.68
CA LEU A 97 -28.29 18.78 -1.75
C LEU A 97 -29.60 19.43 -2.22
N THR A 98 -30.70 18.66 -2.24
CA THR A 98 -32.04 19.20 -2.49
C THR A 98 -32.49 20.14 -1.37
N GLU A 99 -32.22 19.83 -0.10
CA GLU A 99 -32.50 20.73 1.03
C GLU A 99 -31.71 22.04 0.93
N VAL A 100 -30.44 21.98 0.55
CA VAL A 100 -29.57 23.15 0.36
C VAL A 100 -30.02 23.99 -0.84
N ALA A 101 -30.34 23.33 -1.96
CA ALA A 101 -30.89 24.00 -3.13
C ALA A 101 -32.26 24.62 -2.84
N ALA A 102 -33.14 23.93 -2.11
CA ALA A 102 -34.44 24.46 -1.71
C ALA A 102 -34.32 25.68 -0.80
N LYS A 103 -33.36 25.66 0.14
CA LYS A 103 -33.03 26.82 0.99
C LYS A 103 -32.54 28.01 0.17
N PHE A 104 -31.72 27.77 -0.85
CA PHE A 104 -31.23 28.82 -1.74
C PHE A 104 -32.33 29.38 -2.65
N LEU A 105 -33.19 28.50 -3.17
CA LEU A 105 -34.31 28.86 -4.06
C LEU A 105 -35.42 29.62 -3.31
N ASN A 106 -35.61 29.36 -2.01
CA ASN A 106 -36.63 30.00 -1.17
C ASN A 106 -38.03 30.04 -1.81
N GLY A 107 -38.43 28.95 -2.47
CA GLY A 107 -39.72 28.83 -3.15
C GLY A 107 -39.74 29.26 -4.63
N ARG A 108 -38.66 29.86 -5.16
CA ARG A 108 -38.50 30.16 -6.60
C ARG A 108 -38.24 28.89 -7.41
N LYS A 109 -38.61 28.90 -8.70
CA LYS A 109 -38.22 27.81 -9.60
C LYS A 109 -36.79 28.02 -10.08
N LYS A 110 -36.12 26.92 -10.45
CA LYS A 110 -34.75 26.96 -10.97
C LYS A 110 -34.66 27.78 -12.27
N GLU A 111 -35.72 27.75 -13.07
CA GLU A 111 -35.80 28.52 -14.32
C GLU A 111 -35.78 30.03 -14.09
N ASP A 112 -36.12 30.49 -12.89
CA ASP A 112 -36.21 31.92 -12.54
C ASP A 112 -34.87 32.50 -12.05
N LEU A 113 -33.79 31.71 -12.02
CA LEU A 113 -32.47 32.13 -11.53
C LEU A 113 -31.66 32.81 -12.64
N THR A 114 -30.97 33.90 -12.29
CA THR A 114 -29.99 34.53 -13.19
C THR A 114 -28.71 33.70 -13.29
N GLY A 115 -27.88 33.95 -14.31
CA GLY A 115 -26.60 33.25 -14.50
C GLY A 115 -25.67 33.35 -13.29
N GLU A 116 -25.62 34.50 -12.63
CA GLU A 116 -24.83 34.71 -11.41
C GLU A 116 -25.40 33.94 -10.19
N GLU A 117 -26.73 33.86 -10.07
CA GLU A 117 -27.38 33.08 -9.01
C GLU A 117 -27.17 31.58 -9.21
N LEU A 118 -27.20 31.10 -10.46
CA LEU A 118 -26.85 29.72 -10.80
C LEU A 118 -25.39 29.41 -10.46
N TRP A 119 -24.47 30.35 -10.74
CA TRP A 119 -23.07 30.21 -10.36
C TRP A 119 -22.91 30.11 -8.83
N LYS A 120 -23.53 31.02 -8.06
CA LYS A 120 -23.52 30.99 -6.59
C LYS A 120 -24.12 29.70 -6.02
N LEU A 121 -25.22 29.22 -6.59
CA LEU A 121 -25.81 27.93 -6.20
C LEU A 121 -24.83 26.78 -6.46
N SER A 122 -24.11 26.79 -7.58
CA SER A 122 -23.12 25.78 -7.91
C SER A 122 -21.95 25.76 -6.92
N GLU A 123 -21.48 26.94 -6.49
CA GLU A 123 -20.42 27.07 -5.47
C GLU A 123 -20.88 26.56 -4.11
N ILE A 124 -22.11 26.87 -3.69
CA ILE A 124 -22.68 26.41 -2.43
C ILE A 124 -22.82 24.88 -2.42
N LEU A 125 -23.34 24.30 -3.51
CA LEU A 125 -23.46 22.85 -3.65
C LEU A 125 -22.08 22.18 -3.66
N ALA A 126 -21.09 22.76 -4.34
CA ALA A 126 -19.72 22.26 -4.35
C ALA A 126 -19.09 22.27 -2.94
N ARG A 127 -19.23 23.37 -2.19
CA ARG A 127 -18.75 23.48 -0.80
C ARG A 127 -19.43 22.48 0.12
N GLU A 128 -20.73 22.24 -0.04
CA GLU A 128 -21.46 21.30 0.80
C GLU A 128 -21.12 19.83 0.50
N ILE A 129 -20.79 19.52 -0.76
CA ILE A 129 -20.26 18.19 -1.14
C ILE A 129 -18.94 17.90 -0.42
N VAL A 130 -18.05 18.89 -0.27
CA VAL A 130 -16.75 18.75 0.41
C VAL A 130 -16.92 18.47 1.91
N LYS A 131 -17.88 19.11 2.59
CA LYS A 131 -18.12 18.90 4.03
C LYS A 131 -18.55 17.47 4.38
N ILE A 132 -19.26 16.80 3.48
CA ILE A 132 -19.77 15.44 3.71
C ILE A 132 -18.65 14.38 3.62
N SER A 133 -17.51 14.72 3.01
CA SER A 133 -16.32 13.87 2.89
C SER A 133 -15.55 13.64 4.20
N GLY A 134 -15.86 14.39 5.26
CA GLY A 134 -14.92 14.64 6.37
C GLY A 134 -14.78 13.60 7.48
N LYS A 135 -15.64 12.59 7.59
CA LYS A 135 -15.52 11.61 8.71
C LYS A 135 -14.37 10.61 8.55
N GLY A 136 -13.88 10.38 7.33
CA GLY A 136 -12.81 9.40 7.08
C GLY A 136 -11.41 9.86 7.49
N CYS A 137 -11.19 11.18 7.60
CA CYS A 137 -9.85 11.76 7.72
C CYS A 137 -9.33 11.90 9.17
N GLN A 138 -10.12 11.57 10.19
CA GLN A 138 -9.74 11.61 11.61
C GLN A 138 -9.79 10.23 12.29
N SER A 139 -9.96 9.17 11.49
CA SER A 139 -10.06 7.82 12.02
C SER A 139 -8.72 7.32 12.55
N THR A 140 -8.79 6.63 13.67
CA THR A 140 -7.70 5.91 14.31
C THR A 140 -8.18 4.50 14.61
N ILE A 141 -7.27 3.57 14.88
CA ILE A 141 -7.64 2.21 15.29
C ILE A 141 -8.48 2.17 16.58
N GLN A 142 -8.47 3.23 17.39
CA GLN A 142 -9.23 3.33 18.63
C GLN A 142 -10.67 3.81 18.40
N ASN A 143 -10.88 4.73 17.45
CA ASN A 143 -12.19 5.32 17.19
C ASN A 143 -12.92 4.72 15.97
N ASP A 144 -12.23 3.90 15.17
CA ASP A 144 -12.77 3.25 13.97
C ASP A 144 -12.45 1.75 13.97
N PRO A 145 -13.36 0.90 14.50
CA PRO A 145 -13.19 -0.55 14.48
C PRO A 145 -13.11 -1.15 13.07
N GLN A 146 -13.67 -0.48 12.05
CA GLN A 146 -13.59 -0.93 10.66
C GLN A 146 -12.16 -0.76 10.13
N MET A 147 -11.45 0.29 10.53
CA MET A 147 -10.03 0.46 10.24
C MET A 147 -9.22 -0.70 10.81
N LEU A 148 -9.36 -1.00 12.09
CA LEU A 148 -8.63 -2.10 12.73
C LEU A 148 -8.94 -3.45 12.08
N ARG A 149 -10.21 -3.69 11.69
CA ARG A 149 -10.60 -4.89 10.95
C ARG A 149 -9.89 -4.97 9.60
N ALA A 150 -9.90 -3.89 8.81
CA ALA A 150 -9.22 -3.84 7.52
C ALA A 150 -7.71 -4.07 7.66
N ILE A 151 -7.09 -3.46 8.67
CA ILE A 151 -5.67 -3.66 9.02
C ILE A 151 -5.35 -5.12 9.33
N ASN A 152 -6.24 -5.80 10.07
CA ASN A 152 -6.08 -7.21 10.40
C ASN A 152 -6.30 -8.13 9.20
N GLU A 153 -7.33 -7.88 8.40
CA GLU A 153 -7.66 -8.63 7.19
C GLU A 153 -6.54 -8.55 6.14
N TYR A 154 -5.97 -7.35 5.96
CA TYR A 154 -4.91 -7.09 4.98
C TYR A 154 -3.50 -7.21 5.55
N ARG A 155 -3.37 -7.54 6.85
CA ARG A 155 -2.08 -7.75 7.54
C ARG A 155 -1.06 -6.61 7.36
N CYS A 156 -1.54 -5.38 7.20
CA CYS A 156 -0.72 -4.20 6.95
C CYS A 156 -0.75 -3.23 8.14
N ASN A 157 -0.24 -2.00 7.97
CA ASN A 157 -0.39 -0.89 8.92
C ASN A 157 0.08 -1.26 10.33
N VAL A 158 1.21 -1.98 10.41
CA VAL A 158 1.73 -2.45 11.70
C VAL A 158 2.16 -1.30 12.59
N TRP A 159 2.61 -0.18 12.01
CA TRP A 159 2.85 1.07 12.71
C TRP A 159 1.65 1.57 13.50
N MET A 160 0.41 1.37 13.03
CA MET A 160 -0.79 1.81 13.74
C MET A 160 -1.12 0.93 14.96
N THR A 161 -0.53 -0.25 15.05
CA THR A 161 -0.85 -1.26 16.08
C THR A 161 0.29 -1.50 17.08
N ASN A 162 1.46 -0.92 16.84
CA ASN A 162 2.64 -1.05 17.68
C ASN A 162 3.23 0.34 17.94
N LYS A 163 3.30 0.76 19.21
CA LYS A 163 3.74 2.10 19.61
C LYS A 163 5.19 2.41 19.21
N GLU A 164 6.07 1.41 19.23
CA GLU A 164 7.47 1.59 18.83
C GLU A 164 7.59 1.85 17.33
N LEU A 165 6.84 1.08 16.51
CA LEU A 165 6.77 1.31 15.06
C LEU A 165 6.11 2.66 14.73
N GLU A 166 5.10 3.09 15.48
CA GLU A 166 4.55 4.45 15.35
C GLU A 166 5.64 5.50 15.60
N GLY A 167 6.41 5.34 16.69
CA GLY A 167 7.52 6.23 17.02
C GLY A 167 8.56 6.29 15.91
N ILE A 168 8.96 5.13 15.35
CA ILE A 168 9.93 5.03 14.26
C ILE A 168 9.39 5.67 12.98
N VAL A 169 8.13 5.41 12.59
CA VAL A 169 7.54 5.98 11.36
C VAL A 169 7.48 7.51 11.41
N ARG A 170 7.33 8.09 12.61
CA ARG A 170 7.29 9.54 12.82
C ARG A 170 8.66 10.17 13.06
N ASP A 171 9.70 9.37 13.25
CA ASP A 171 11.08 9.83 13.49
C ASP A 171 11.72 10.34 12.19
N PHE A 172 12.27 11.56 12.23
CA PHE A 172 12.97 12.17 11.09
C PHE A 172 14.13 11.32 10.57
N SER A 173 14.86 10.68 11.49
CA SER A 173 15.97 9.79 11.14
C SER A 173 15.52 8.57 10.32
N PHE A 174 14.22 8.25 10.32
CA PHE A 174 13.65 7.21 9.49
C PHE A 174 12.89 7.77 8.28
N TRP A 175 11.93 8.68 8.48
CA TRP A 175 11.08 9.15 7.37
C TRP A 175 11.84 10.04 6.38
N GLY A 176 12.84 10.81 6.83
CA GLY A 176 13.60 11.73 5.98
C GLY A 176 14.35 11.01 4.86
N PRO A 177 15.19 10.00 5.18
CA PRO A 177 15.87 9.21 4.16
C PRO A 177 14.89 8.43 3.25
N ILE A 178 13.87 7.77 3.82
CA ILE A 178 12.88 7.01 3.04
C ILE A 178 12.09 7.92 2.09
N GLY A 179 11.65 9.08 2.56
CA GLY A 179 10.96 10.09 1.76
C GLY A 179 11.81 10.67 0.64
N THR A 180 13.09 10.89 0.91
CA THR A 180 14.07 11.31 -0.10
C THR A 180 14.22 10.26 -1.20
N ILE A 181 14.36 8.97 -0.85
CA ILE A 181 14.43 7.88 -1.83
C ILE A 181 13.16 7.81 -2.67
N ALA A 182 12.00 7.86 -2.02
CA ALA A 182 10.70 7.77 -2.70
C ALA A 182 10.51 8.91 -3.72
N THR A 183 10.95 10.11 -3.37
CA THR A 183 10.85 11.29 -4.23
C THR A 183 11.89 11.25 -5.36
N LYS A 184 13.18 11.07 -5.02
CA LYS A 184 14.29 11.21 -5.95
C LYS A 184 14.45 9.98 -6.85
N VAL A 185 14.34 8.78 -6.30
CA VAL A 185 14.46 7.52 -7.06
C VAL A 185 13.10 7.07 -7.58
N GLY A 186 12.11 6.93 -6.68
CA GLY A 186 10.77 6.46 -7.03
C GLY A 186 9.94 7.44 -7.86
N GLY A 187 10.25 8.74 -7.82
CA GLY A 187 9.51 9.76 -8.56
C GLY A 187 8.14 10.12 -7.96
N VAL A 188 7.87 9.72 -6.72
CA VAL A 188 6.60 10.01 -6.04
C VAL A 188 6.68 11.40 -5.42
N GLY A 189 5.86 12.34 -5.91
CA GLY A 189 5.76 13.68 -5.35
C GLY A 189 5.04 13.67 -4.00
N ARG A 190 5.61 14.35 -2.99
CA ARG A 190 5.04 14.48 -1.63
C ARG A 190 4.56 13.11 -1.09
N PRO A 191 5.47 12.15 -0.89
CA PRO A 191 5.12 10.78 -0.54
C PRO A 191 4.49 10.70 0.85
N VAL A 192 3.42 9.93 0.98
CA VAL A 192 2.80 9.56 2.27
C VAL A 192 2.80 8.06 2.42
N LEU A 193 2.86 7.58 3.67
CA LEU A 193 2.81 6.15 3.96
C LEU A 193 1.40 5.61 3.75
N PHE A 194 1.23 4.84 2.67
CA PHE A 194 -0.04 4.17 2.35
C PHE A 194 -0.24 2.90 3.17
N ALA A 195 0.80 2.07 3.24
CA ALA A 195 0.79 0.84 4.00
C ALA A 195 2.21 0.38 4.34
N ASP A 196 2.38 -0.25 5.49
CA ASP A 196 3.58 -0.98 5.87
C ASP A 196 3.25 -2.43 6.25
N ALA A 197 4.24 -3.32 6.16
CA ALA A 197 4.12 -4.70 6.62
C ALA A 197 5.51 -5.30 6.91
N PRO A 198 5.64 -6.18 7.91
CA PRO A 198 6.84 -6.98 8.10
C PRO A 198 6.83 -8.16 7.13
N MET A 199 7.88 -8.33 6.33
CA MET A 199 8.17 -9.60 5.65
C MET A 199 8.98 -10.46 6.62
N PHE A 200 8.27 -11.16 7.50
CA PHE A 200 8.82 -11.94 8.62
C PHE A 200 8.96 -13.42 8.28
N ARG A 201 10.04 -14.06 8.76
CA ARG A 201 10.18 -15.52 8.75
C ARG A 201 10.70 -16.03 10.09
N GLU A 202 10.04 -17.08 10.56
CA GLU A 202 10.57 -17.92 11.63
C GLU A 202 11.84 -18.65 11.15
N PRO A 203 12.67 -19.16 12.09
CA PRO A 203 13.73 -20.10 11.79
C PRO A 203 13.20 -21.26 10.96
N TYR A 204 13.94 -21.64 9.92
CA TYR A 204 13.55 -22.68 8.95
C TYR A 204 12.24 -22.40 8.19
N GLY A 205 11.79 -21.14 8.14
CA GLY A 205 10.59 -20.72 7.43
C GLY A 205 10.74 -20.76 5.91
N GLY A 206 9.66 -21.10 5.20
CA GLY A 206 9.62 -21.20 3.73
C GLY A 206 9.80 -19.86 2.99
N PRO A 207 9.90 -19.87 1.65
CA PRO A 207 10.11 -18.65 0.86
C PRO A 207 8.87 -17.74 0.77
N PHE A 208 9.05 -16.54 0.26
CA PHE A 208 8.01 -15.71 -0.33
C PHE A 208 8.08 -15.87 -1.85
N GLY A 209 7.03 -16.40 -2.47
CA GLY A 209 6.92 -16.47 -3.93
C GLY A 209 6.93 -15.09 -4.62
N TYR A 210 6.98 -15.11 -5.95
CA TYR A 210 6.94 -13.91 -6.78
C TYR A 210 5.59 -13.20 -6.75
N HIS A 211 5.58 -11.97 -6.23
CA HIS A 211 4.40 -11.12 -6.17
C HIS A 211 4.75 -9.67 -6.50
N CYS A 212 3.75 -8.88 -6.88
CA CYS A 212 3.89 -7.43 -7.06
C CYS A 212 2.96 -6.69 -6.09
N THR A 213 3.25 -5.42 -5.80
CA THR A 213 2.49 -4.61 -4.84
C THR A 213 1.42 -3.74 -5.51
N ALA A 214 1.47 -3.54 -6.82
CA ALA A 214 0.51 -2.74 -7.58
C ALA A 214 -0.97 -3.10 -7.28
N PRO A 215 -1.38 -4.37 -7.15
CA PRO A 215 -2.77 -4.72 -6.83
C PRO A 215 -3.18 -4.30 -5.41
N SER A 216 -2.22 -4.16 -4.50
CA SER A 216 -2.45 -3.84 -3.10
C SER A 216 -2.29 -2.36 -2.75
N ILE A 217 -1.83 -1.52 -3.69
CA ILE A 217 -1.33 -0.16 -3.40
C ILE A 217 -2.41 0.94 -3.41
N GLY A 218 -3.69 0.61 -3.56
CA GLY A 218 -4.81 1.56 -3.37
C GLY A 218 -4.83 2.76 -4.32
N VAL A 219 -3.95 2.79 -5.33
CA VAL A 219 -3.91 3.76 -6.43
C VAL A 219 -3.67 3.00 -7.74
N LYS A 220 -3.97 3.64 -8.88
CA LYS A 220 -3.68 3.04 -10.19
C LYS A 220 -2.18 3.14 -10.48
N ALA A 221 -1.51 2.00 -10.68
CA ALA A 221 -0.09 1.94 -10.98
C ALA A 221 0.25 2.02 -12.50
N ASN A 222 -0.76 2.10 -13.37
CA ASN A 222 -0.61 2.03 -14.84
C ASN A 222 -0.55 3.40 -15.55
N GLY A 223 0.05 4.43 -14.92
CA GLY A 223 0.17 5.78 -15.47
C GLY A 223 1.59 6.17 -15.89
N ASN A 224 1.72 7.27 -16.64
CA ASN A 224 3.01 7.82 -17.09
C ASN A 224 3.86 8.40 -15.95
N GLN A 225 3.22 8.86 -14.87
CA GLN A 225 3.91 9.27 -13.65
C GLN A 225 3.65 8.23 -12.56
N PRO A 226 4.68 7.76 -11.83
CA PRO A 226 4.52 6.77 -10.77
C PRO A 226 3.79 7.43 -9.59
N PRO A 227 2.51 7.09 -9.33
CA PRO A 227 1.78 7.65 -8.20
C PRO A 227 2.11 6.93 -6.89
N ALA A 228 2.92 5.87 -6.96
CA ALA A 228 3.30 5.03 -5.87
C ALA A 228 4.66 4.38 -6.09
N VAL A 229 5.31 4.02 -4.99
CA VAL A 229 6.56 3.26 -4.96
C VAL A 229 6.57 2.34 -3.74
N SER A 230 7.22 1.19 -3.86
CA SER A 230 7.44 0.28 -2.73
C SER A 230 8.90 0.28 -2.32
N LEU A 231 9.15 0.12 -1.03
CA LEU A 231 10.49 0.04 -0.45
C LEU A 231 10.57 -1.16 0.50
N LEU A 232 11.75 -1.79 0.54
CA LEU A 232 12.13 -2.79 1.53
C LEU A 232 13.28 -2.22 2.35
N VAL A 233 13.12 -2.13 3.67
CA VAL A 233 14.20 -1.81 4.60
C VAL A 233 14.71 -3.10 5.22
N PHE A 234 15.93 -3.48 4.87
CA PHE A 234 16.54 -4.72 5.35
C PHE A 234 17.04 -4.53 6.78
N THR A 235 16.70 -5.46 7.67
CA THR A 235 17.23 -5.46 9.04
C THR A 235 18.35 -6.46 9.22
N HIS A 236 18.72 -7.24 8.20
CA HIS A 236 19.74 -8.29 8.23
C HIS A 236 20.53 -8.28 6.90
N HIS A 237 21.62 -9.04 6.84
CA HIS A 237 22.33 -9.31 5.58
C HIS A 237 21.70 -10.53 4.93
N PRO A 238 21.01 -10.40 3.78
CA PRO A 238 20.48 -11.57 3.09
C PRO A 238 21.61 -12.35 2.42
N ASP A 239 21.64 -13.66 2.65
CA ASP A 239 22.55 -14.59 1.98
C ASP A 239 21.80 -15.80 1.42
N LYS A 240 22.51 -16.82 0.94
CA LYS A 240 21.88 -18.03 0.38
C LYS A 240 20.98 -18.79 1.38
N GLN A 241 21.21 -18.60 2.69
CA GLN A 241 20.50 -19.26 3.78
C GLN A 241 19.52 -18.31 4.49
N THR A 242 19.70 -16.99 4.41
CA THR A 242 18.91 -15.99 5.14
C THR A 242 18.11 -15.10 4.18
N MET A 243 16.95 -15.56 3.71
CA MET A 243 16.02 -14.76 2.90
C MET A 243 16.67 -13.99 1.72
N PRO A 244 17.33 -14.67 0.77
CA PRO A 244 17.88 -14.00 -0.41
C PRO A 244 16.77 -13.35 -1.24
N MET A 245 17.00 -12.16 -1.81
CA MET A 245 16.01 -11.47 -2.62
C MET A 245 16.11 -11.85 -4.09
N PHE A 246 14.96 -12.10 -4.72
CA PHE A 246 14.82 -12.43 -6.12
C PHE A 246 13.91 -11.44 -6.84
N VAL A 247 14.17 -11.24 -8.13
CA VAL A 247 13.34 -10.41 -9.01
C VAL A 247 13.06 -11.15 -10.31
N LEU A 248 11.86 -10.97 -10.88
CA LEU A 248 11.62 -11.31 -12.28
C LEU A 248 11.96 -10.07 -13.11
N LYS A 249 13.15 -10.07 -13.72
CA LYS A 249 13.66 -8.92 -14.48
C LYS A 249 12.68 -8.57 -15.62
N GLY A 250 12.43 -7.28 -15.82
CA GLY A 250 11.52 -6.79 -16.86
C GLY A 250 10.02 -6.94 -16.56
N SER A 251 9.61 -7.73 -15.57
CA SER A 251 8.19 -8.00 -15.26
C SER A 251 7.34 -6.74 -15.00
N HIS A 252 7.95 -5.66 -14.50
CA HIS A 252 7.26 -4.41 -14.22
C HIS A 252 6.56 -3.81 -15.44
N ARG A 253 7.14 -3.97 -16.65
CA ARG A 253 6.58 -3.44 -17.90
C ARG A 253 5.32 -4.22 -18.31
N PHE A 254 5.44 -5.56 -18.31
CA PHE A 254 4.33 -6.47 -18.62
C PHE A 254 3.15 -6.27 -17.66
N VAL A 255 3.43 -6.23 -16.36
CA VAL A 255 2.39 -6.03 -15.33
C VAL A 255 1.75 -4.65 -15.48
N GLN A 256 2.54 -3.60 -15.75
CA GLN A 256 2.00 -2.25 -15.95
C GLN A 256 1.07 -2.16 -17.18
N GLU A 257 1.42 -2.84 -18.27
CA GLU A 257 0.62 -2.88 -19.50
C GLU A 257 -0.66 -3.69 -19.35
N GLN A 258 -0.60 -4.86 -18.68
CA GLN A 258 -1.70 -5.80 -18.56
C GLN A 258 -2.65 -5.50 -17.39
N TYR A 259 -2.18 -4.84 -16.33
CA TYR A 259 -3.00 -4.55 -15.17
C TYR A 259 -4.09 -3.52 -15.50
N LEU A 260 -5.33 -3.82 -15.14
CA LEU A 260 -6.57 -3.07 -15.44
C LEU A 260 -7.04 -3.15 -16.90
N THR A 261 -6.22 -3.63 -17.83
CA THR A 261 -6.56 -3.79 -19.25
C THR A 261 -6.95 -5.24 -19.55
N GLN A 262 -6.07 -6.18 -19.20
CA GLN A 262 -6.22 -7.62 -19.45
C GLN A 262 -6.46 -8.39 -18.16
N VAL A 263 -5.81 -7.97 -17.07
CA VAL A 263 -5.95 -8.57 -15.74
C VAL A 263 -6.79 -7.66 -14.86
N SER A 264 -7.97 -8.12 -14.44
CA SER A 264 -8.83 -7.32 -13.58
C SER A 264 -8.35 -7.38 -12.12
N PRO A 265 -8.54 -6.32 -11.32
CA PRO A 265 -8.23 -6.37 -9.88
C PRO A 265 -8.96 -7.47 -9.13
N GLY A 266 -10.14 -7.88 -9.62
CA GLY A 266 -10.92 -8.97 -9.03
C GLY A 266 -10.23 -10.33 -9.17
N ASP A 267 -9.49 -10.55 -10.26
CA ASP A 267 -8.74 -11.80 -10.51
C ASP A 267 -7.49 -11.92 -9.63
N LEU A 268 -7.09 -10.79 -9.03
CA LEU A 268 -5.99 -10.66 -8.09
C LEU A 268 -6.48 -10.51 -6.64
N SER A 269 -7.81 -10.50 -6.44
CA SER A 269 -8.44 -10.35 -5.13
C SER A 269 -8.41 -11.67 -4.38
N LEU A 270 -7.38 -11.84 -3.55
CA LEU A 270 -7.36 -12.89 -2.55
C LEU A 270 -7.80 -12.31 -1.20
N PRO A 271 -8.59 -13.04 -0.39
CA PRO A 271 -9.03 -12.59 0.93
C PRO A 271 -7.87 -12.38 1.93
N PHE A 272 -6.66 -12.78 1.55
CA PHE A 272 -5.43 -12.55 2.28
C PHE A 272 -4.43 -11.92 1.29
N LEU A 273 -3.94 -10.72 1.56
CA LEU A 273 -2.79 -10.19 0.81
C LEU A 273 -1.62 -11.19 0.92
N PRO A 274 -0.80 -11.33 -0.15
CA PRO A 274 0.21 -12.37 -0.22
C PRO A 274 1.31 -12.06 0.78
N MET A 275 1.25 -12.72 1.92
CA MET A 275 2.44 -12.95 2.70
C MET A 275 2.88 -14.41 2.57
N GLU A 276 1.99 -15.42 2.55
CA GLU A 276 2.49 -16.75 2.96
C GLU A 276 1.91 -18.03 2.32
N SER A 277 0.94 -18.04 1.39
CA SER A 277 0.61 -19.35 0.75
C SER A 277 0.08 -19.36 -0.69
N HIS A 278 -0.30 -18.22 -1.28
CA HIS A 278 -1.07 -18.23 -2.55
C HIS A 278 -0.43 -17.39 -3.67
N ILE A 279 0.89 -17.26 -3.63
CA ILE A 279 1.68 -16.49 -4.61
C ILE A 279 1.75 -17.11 -6.02
N PRO A 280 1.55 -18.43 -6.25
CA PRO A 280 1.49 -18.98 -7.61
C PRO A 280 0.41 -18.34 -8.49
N GLU A 281 -0.67 -17.82 -7.90
CA GLU A 281 -1.80 -17.29 -8.67
C GLU A 281 -1.48 -15.98 -9.39
N GLN A 282 -0.71 -15.05 -8.81
CA GLN A 282 -0.42 -13.77 -9.47
C GLN A 282 0.45 -13.97 -10.71
N LEU A 283 1.51 -14.79 -10.60
CA LEU A 283 2.38 -15.10 -11.73
C LEU A 283 1.59 -15.73 -12.89
N GLN A 284 0.60 -16.57 -12.60
CA GLN A 284 -0.26 -17.21 -13.60
C GLN A 284 -1.27 -16.27 -14.26
N ARG A 285 -1.61 -15.12 -13.64
CA ARG A 285 -2.57 -14.16 -14.22
C ARG A 285 -1.94 -13.29 -15.31
N PHE A 286 -0.64 -13.03 -15.23
CA PHE A 286 0.08 -12.21 -16.18
C PHE A 286 0.77 -13.08 -17.23
N LYS A 287 0.78 -12.61 -18.47
CA LYS A 287 1.52 -13.25 -19.55
C LYS A 287 2.91 -12.63 -19.62
N PHE A 288 3.94 -13.45 -19.54
CA PHE A 288 5.33 -13.04 -19.71
C PHE A 288 5.90 -13.75 -20.93
N ASP A 289 6.82 -13.07 -21.63
CA ASP A 289 7.60 -13.69 -22.69
C ASP A 289 8.97 -14.15 -22.16
N ASP A 290 9.80 -14.67 -23.07
CA ASP A 290 11.12 -15.23 -22.74
C ASP A 290 12.12 -14.16 -22.23
N SER A 291 11.78 -12.86 -22.31
CA SER A 291 12.63 -11.79 -21.77
C SER A 291 12.56 -11.67 -20.25
N VAL A 292 11.56 -12.28 -19.61
CA VAL A 292 11.33 -12.22 -18.17
C VAL A 292 11.94 -13.43 -17.48
N VAL A 293 13.12 -13.23 -16.90
CA VAL A 293 13.89 -14.27 -16.22
C VAL A 293 13.91 -14.02 -14.71
N GLY A 294 13.63 -15.07 -13.94
CA GLY A 294 13.79 -15.08 -12.49
C GLY A 294 15.25 -15.20 -12.11
N ALA A 295 15.76 -14.21 -11.39
CA ALA A 295 17.15 -14.18 -10.96
C ALA A 295 17.29 -13.62 -9.54
N PRO A 296 18.38 -13.94 -8.83
CA PRO A 296 18.81 -13.14 -7.69
C PRO A 296 18.92 -11.67 -8.09
N ILE A 297 18.61 -10.78 -7.15
CA ILE A 297 18.73 -9.35 -7.40
C ILE A 297 20.20 -8.99 -7.70
N GLU A 298 20.45 -8.24 -8.78
CA GLU A 298 21.80 -7.76 -9.08
C GLU A 298 22.22 -6.73 -8.03
N GLY A 299 23.46 -6.84 -7.54
CA GLY A 299 23.95 -6.03 -6.42
C GLY A 299 23.46 -6.50 -5.05
N GLY A 300 22.88 -7.71 -4.96
CA GLY A 300 22.39 -8.29 -3.70
C GLY A 300 23.45 -8.37 -2.60
N ASP A 301 24.73 -8.52 -2.96
CA ASP A 301 25.86 -8.58 -2.02
C ASP A 301 26.06 -7.26 -1.24
N ALA A 302 25.55 -6.14 -1.77
CA ALA A 302 25.59 -4.84 -1.09
C ALA A 302 24.43 -4.65 -0.10
N ILE A 303 23.51 -5.61 0.02
CA ILE A 303 22.37 -5.52 0.93
C ILE A 303 22.80 -5.93 2.33
N GLY A 304 22.55 -5.03 3.28
CA GLY A 304 22.73 -5.26 4.71
C GLY A 304 21.74 -4.49 5.57
N PRO A 305 21.84 -4.58 6.91
CA PRO A 305 21.04 -3.80 7.84
C PRO A 305 21.05 -2.31 7.49
N GLY A 306 19.87 -1.72 7.36
CA GLY A 306 19.70 -0.30 6.99
C GLY A 306 19.75 -0.02 5.49
N THR A 307 19.95 -1.05 4.66
CA THR A 307 19.80 -0.94 3.21
C THR A 307 18.34 -0.80 2.82
N VAL A 308 18.09 0.09 1.87
CA VAL A 308 16.76 0.29 1.29
C VAL A 308 16.77 -0.18 -0.16
N VAL A 309 15.93 -1.16 -0.47
CA VAL A 309 15.65 -1.54 -1.86
C VAL A 309 14.35 -0.89 -2.28
N VAL A 310 14.42 0.06 -3.20
CA VAL A 310 13.26 0.73 -3.79
C VAL A 310 12.87 0.02 -5.08
N PHE A 311 11.59 -0.27 -5.28
CA PHE A 311 11.12 -1.02 -6.43
C PHE A 311 9.76 -0.54 -6.95
N HIS A 312 9.57 -0.71 -8.25
CA HIS A 312 8.35 -0.35 -8.95
C HIS A 312 7.22 -1.25 -8.46
N PRO A 313 6.02 -0.73 -8.15
CA PRO A 313 4.93 -1.55 -7.64
C PRO A 313 4.53 -2.73 -8.54
N CYS A 314 4.73 -2.60 -9.84
CA CYS A 314 4.49 -3.65 -10.83
C CYS A 314 5.61 -4.70 -10.94
N LEU A 315 6.79 -4.47 -10.34
CA LEU A 315 7.88 -5.46 -10.38
C LEU A 315 7.50 -6.67 -9.53
N MET A 316 7.66 -7.86 -10.09
CA MET A 316 7.51 -9.10 -9.33
C MET A 316 8.79 -9.39 -8.54
N ILE A 317 8.66 -9.45 -7.23
CA ILE A 317 9.74 -9.75 -6.29
C ILE A 317 9.43 -11.02 -5.50
N GLY A 318 10.46 -11.76 -5.12
CA GLY A 318 10.40 -12.91 -4.24
C GLY A 318 11.48 -12.83 -3.18
N MET A 319 11.33 -13.59 -2.10
CA MET A 319 12.35 -13.75 -1.08
C MET A 319 12.53 -15.25 -0.82
N GLY A 320 13.77 -15.71 -0.68
CA GLY A 320 14.05 -17.11 -0.38
C GLY A 320 13.62 -17.51 1.03
N ALA A 321 13.85 -18.78 1.36
CA ALA A 321 13.59 -19.30 2.68
C ALA A 321 14.53 -18.68 3.74
N ASN A 322 14.15 -18.81 5.00
CA ASN A 322 15.04 -18.58 6.13
C ASN A 322 15.51 -19.92 6.68
N ALA A 323 16.68 -20.40 6.29
CA ALA A 323 17.29 -21.63 6.80
C ALA A 323 18.13 -21.40 8.08
N SER A 324 18.15 -20.18 8.63
CA SER A 324 18.88 -19.88 9.86
C SER A 324 18.09 -20.25 11.12
N THR A 325 18.77 -20.20 12.27
CA THR A 325 18.20 -20.39 13.61
C THR A 325 17.53 -19.13 14.17
N GLU A 326 17.62 -18.00 13.48
CA GLU A 326 17.11 -16.71 13.95
C GLU A 326 15.87 -16.27 13.19
N ARG A 327 15.04 -15.48 13.86
CA ARG A 327 13.94 -14.76 13.20
C ARG A 327 14.50 -13.64 12.34
N VAL A 328 14.06 -13.59 11.10
CA VAL A 328 14.46 -12.53 10.16
C VAL A 328 13.22 -11.75 9.72
N THR A 329 13.41 -10.45 9.50
CA THR A 329 12.34 -9.57 9.05
C THR A 329 12.90 -8.54 8.06
N VAL A 330 12.07 -8.13 7.12
CA VAL A 330 12.33 -6.99 6.23
C VAL A 330 11.12 -6.07 6.31
N TYR A 331 11.34 -4.77 6.45
CA TYR A 331 10.23 -3.83 6.56
C TYR A 331 9.77 -3.39 5.18
N LYS A 332 8.57 -3.79 4.77
CA LYS A 332 7.97 -3.38 3.50
C LYS A 332 7.14 -2.12 3.71
N LEU A 333 7.41 -1.11 2.90
CA LEU A 333 6.70 0.16 2.88
C LEU A 333 6.11 0.38 1.49
N ASN A 334 4.89 0.88 1.44
CA ASN A 334 4.23 1.36 0.23
C ASN A 334 3.94 2.84 0.42
N LEU A 335 4.52 3.68 -0.44
CA LEU A 335 4.32 5.11 -0.42
C LEU A 335 3.52 5.53 -1.66
N VAL A 336 2.60 6.47 -1.47
CA VAL A 336 1.80 7.06 -2.55
C VAL A 336 1.94 8.57 -2.53
N ALA A 337 1.69 9.22 -3.67
CA ALA A 337 1.65 10.68 -3.71
C ALA A 337 0.45 11.19 -2.90
N GLU A 338 0.63 12.25 -2.11
CA GLU A 338 -0.43 12.84 -1.27
C GLU A 338 -1.69 13.21 -2.07
N ASN A 339 -1.51 13.63 -3.32
CA ASN A 339 -2.59 14.06 -4.22
C ASN A 339 -3.09 12.94 -5.15
N ALA A 340 -2.61 11.70 -4.99
CA ALA A 340 -3.04 10.59 -5.84
C ALA A 340 -4.53 10.27 -5.61
N PRO A 341 -5.31 10.00 -6.67
CA PRO A 341 -6.70 9.59 -6.51
C PRO A 341 -6.80 8.16 -5.94
N PRO A 342 -7.54 7.94 -4.83
CA PRO A 342 -7.75 6.60 -4.29
C PRO A 342 -8.47 5.67 -5.27
N PHE A 343 -8.03 4.43 -5.37
CA PHE A 343 -8.56 3.42 -6.28
C PHE A 343 -9.13 2.22 -5.52
N LEU A 344 -10.42 2.30 -5.17
CA LEU A 344 -11.10 1.27 -4.36
C LEU A 344 -11.49 -0.01 -5.12
N LYS A 345 -11.19 -0.13 -6.42
CA LYS A 345 -11.38 -1.39 -7.14
C LYS A 345 -10.22 -2.37 -6.90
N ALA A 346 -9.06 -1.86 -6.50
CA ALA A 346 -7.89 -2.68 -6.16
C ALA A 346 -8.10 -3.38 -4.81
N PRO A 347 -7.78 -4.68 -4.67
CA PRO A 347 -7.89 -5.43 -3.41
C PRO A 347 -6.87 -4.93 -2.39
N SER A 348 -7.17 -3.80 -1.76
CA SER A 348 -6.30 -3.07 -0.84
C SER A 348 -7.03 -2.77 0.47
N TRP A 349 -6.29 -2.51 1.54
CA TRP A 349 -6.88 -2.32 2.86
C TRP A 349 -7.89 -1.16 2.90
N ILE A 350 -7.70 -0.14 2.05
CA ILE A 350 -8.62 1.01 1.97
C ILE A 350 -10.01 0.63 1.43
N THR A 351 -10.17 -0.45 0.65
CA THR A 351 -11.51 -0.93 0.24
C THR A 351 -12.23 -1.71 1.34
N ALA A 352 -11.51 -2.35 2.27
CA ALA A 352 -12.15 -2.93 3.45
C ALA A 352 -12.47 -1.85 4.50
N TRP A 353 -11.70 -0.77 4.52
CA TRP A 353 -11.90 0.35 5.44
C TRP A 353 -12.99 1.34 4.99
N ARG A 354 -13.04 1.68 3.69
CA ARG A 354 -13.97 2.67 3.13
C ARG A 354 -14.65 2.16 1.88
N SER A 355 -15.86 2.67 1.67
CA SER A 355 -16.69 2.29 0.52
C SER A 355 -16.60 3.31 -0.61
N PHE A 356 -16.18 4.54 -0.35
CA PHE A 356 -16.14 5.58 -1.39
C PHE A 356 -14.76 6.24 -1.47
N PRO A 357 -14.23 6.52 -2.68
CA PRO A 357 -12.91 7.15 -2.82
C PRO A 357 -12.83 8.51 -2.11
N ARG A 358 -13.92 9.27 -2.09
CA ARG A 358 -14.02 10.56 -1.38
C ARG A 358 -13.85 10.46 0.14
N GLU A 359 -14.05 9.29 0.73
CA GLU A 359 -13.86 9.07 2.16
C GLU A 359 -12.39 8.80 2.52
N VAL A 360 -11.54 8.66 1.52
CA VAL A 360 -10.11 8.44 1.67
C VAL A 360 -9.39 9.68 1.17
N SER A 361 -8.59 10.29 2.05
CA SER A 361 -7.70 11.38 1.69
C SER A 361 -6.30 11.03 2.13
N PHE A 362 -5.39 10.85 1.17
CA PHE A 362 -3.97 10.61 1.44
C PHE A 362 -3.28 11.82 2.09
N ALA A 363 -3.91 13.00 2.06
CA ALA A 363 -3.46 14.18 2.80
C ALA A 363 -3.72 14.10 4.31
N SER A 364 -4.48 13.12 4.81
CA SER A 364 -4.71 12.96 6.26
C SER A 364 -3.44 12.41 6.94
N PRO A 365 -2.71 13.21 7.75
CA PRO A 365 -1.48 12.74 8.39
C PRO A 365 -1.72 11.76 9.54
N VAL A 366 -2.96 11.66 10.02
CA VAL A 366 -3.36 10.72 11.07
C VAL A 366 -3.34 9.30 10.53
N VAL A 367 -3.78 9.13 9.28
CA VAL A 367 -3.91 7.83 8.62
C VAL A 367 -2.74 7.55 7.68
N PHE A 368 -2.24 8.58 7.01
CA PHE A 368 -1.17 8.51 6.02
C PHE A 368 -0.04 9.47 6.43
N PRO A 369 0.87 9.04 7.32
CA PRO A 369 1.97 9.87 7.77
C PRO A 369 2.78 10.43 6.58
N PRO A 370 3.12 11.73 6.58
CA PRO A 370 3.91 12.33 5.51
C PRO A 370 5.39 11.90 5.61
N PHE A 371 5.98 11.59 4.47
CA PHE A 371 7.41 11.32 4.29
C PHE A 371 8.06 12.46 3.50
N PHE A 372 7.62 13.69 3.77
CA PHE A 372 8.17 14.91 3.22
C PHE A 372 8.00 16.03 4.24
N ASP A 373 8.82 17.06 4.12
CA ASP A 373 8.71 18.23 4.97
C ASP A 373 7.48 19.07 4.61
N LYS A 374 6.52 19.16 5.54
CA LYS A 374 5.32 19.99 5.37
C LYS A 374 5.60 21.49 5.51
N SER A 375 6.70 21.89 6.16
CA SER A 375 7.04 23.30 6.38
C SER A 375 7.46 24.02 5.09
N MET A 376 7.91 23.28 4.06
CA MET A 376 8.22 23.83 2.74
C MET A 376 6.98 24.17 1.89
N ALA A 377 5.77 23.83 2.34
CA ALA A 377 4.53 24.09 1.60
C ALA A 377 3.97 25.51 1.81
N THR A 378 4.41 26.23 2.84
CA THR A 378 3.94 27.59 3.17
C THR A 378 4.66 28.70 2.40
N THR A 379 5.73 28.40 1.68
CA THR A 379 6.55 29.40 0.96
C THR A 379 6.32 29.46 -0.56
N SER A 380 5.49 28.59 -1.13
CA SER A 380 5.21 28.58 -2.58
C SER A 380 3.85 29.18 -2.98
N THR A 381 3.19 29.90 -2.06
CA THR A 381 1.93 30.62 -2.33
C THR A 381 1.94 32.03 -1.73
N GLN A 382 3.05 32.74 -1.86
CA GLN A 382 3.08 34.21 -1.78
C GLN A 382 3.57 34.78 -3.09
#